data_AF-A0A9E2ECI2-F1
#
_entry.id   AF-A0A9E2ECI2-F1
#
_cell.length_a   1.000
_cell.length_b   1.000
_cell.length_c   1.000
_cell.angle_alpha   90.00
_cell.angle_beta   90.00
_cell.angle_gamma   90.00
#
_symmetry.space_group_name_H-M   'P 1'
#
loop_
_entity.id
_entity.type
_entity.pdbx_description
1 polymer ?
#
loop_
_entity_poly.entity_id
_entity_poly.type
_entity_poly.pdbx_seq_one_letter_code
_entity_poly.pdbx_strand_id
1 'polypeptide(L)'
;GGASILVNDLTQAQIHYLFDENGEPRWLFAQDPENNDPLDPEIPILQFRGFCAVCEPAEVDFERVGTLGRGFDSETSGFWILDYSFDAPPSGTVERTDEVIRLTDPIECE
;
A
#
# COMPACT_ATOMS: atom_id res chain seq x y z
N GLY A 1 4.66 -8.87 -7.17
CA GLY A 1 3.33 -8.62 -6.58
C GLY A 1 2.60 -7.65 -7.48
N GLY A 2 1.39 -7.25 -7.09
CA GLY A 2 0.64 -6.21 -7.78
C GLY A 2 0.06 -5.23 -6.76
N ALA A 3 -0.29 -4.03 -7.19
CA ALA A 3 -1.01 -3.10 -6.35
C ALA A 3 -2.26 -2.58 -7.06
N SER A 4 -3.30 -2.31 -6.28
CA SER A 4 -4.46 -1.54 -6.72
C SER A 4 -4.33 -0.12 -6.19
N ILE A 5 -4.39 0.85 -7.09
CA ILE A 5 -4.25 2.27 -6.76
C ILE A 5 -5.62 2.92 -6.94
N LEU A 6 -6.06 3.65 -5.92
CA LEU A 6 -7.19 4.56 -5.98
C LEU A 6 -6.64 5.98 -5.87
N VAL A 7 -6.91 6.83 -6.87
CA VAL A 7 -6.54 8.25 -6.87
C VAL A 7 -7.77 9.08 -7.18
N ASN A 8 -7.98 10.16 -6.44
CA ASN A 8 -8.89 11.24 -6.78
C ASN A 8 -8.29 12.58 -6.31
N ASP A 9 -9.02 13.67 -6.49
CA ASP A 9 -8.57 15.03 -6.14
C ASP A 9 -8.26 15.23 -4.64
N LEU A 10 -8.74 14.32 -3.78
CA LEU A 10 -8.70 14.45 -2.32
C LEU A 10 -7.89 13.36 -1.63
N THR A 11 -7.58 12.25 -2.30
CA THR A 11 -6.90 11.12 -1.67
C THR A 11 -6.20 10.25 -2.71
N GLN A 12 -5.09 9.67 -2.29
CA GLN A 12 -4.47 8.55 -2.97
C GLN A 12 -4.22 7.42 -1.97
N ALA A 13 -4.73 6.23 -2.27
CA ALA A 13 -4.51 5.03 -1.48
C ALA A 13 -4.01 3.89 -2.38
N GLN A 14 -3.11 3.07 -1.86
CA GLN A 14 -2.60 1.91 -2.58
C GLN A 14 -2.69 0.66 -1.74
N ILE A 15 -3.31 -0.38 -2.29
CA ILE A 15 -3.35 -1.70 -1.70
C ILE A 15 -2.29 -2.53 -2.38
N HIS A 16 -1.24 -2.88 -1.66
CA HIS A 16 -0.15 -3.73 -2.15
C HIS A 16 -0.43 -5.17 -1.78
N TYR A 17 -0.42 -6.05 -2.78
CA TYR A 17 -0.53 -7.50 -2.62
C TYR A 17 0.80 -8.17 -2.92
N LEU A 18 1.36 -8.81 -1.90
CA LEU A 18 2.71 -9.35 -1.90
C LEU A 18 2.72 -10.77 -1.33
N PHE A 19 3.82 -11.49 -1.52
CA PHE A 19 4.07 -12.77 -0.89
C PHE A 19 5.33 -12.66 -0.04
N ASP A 20 5.35 -13.30 1.12
CA ASP A 20 6.54 -13.39 1.95
C ASP A 20 7.49 -14.53 1.51
N GLU A 21 8.58 -14.73 2.27
CA GLU A 21 9.58 -15.77 1.99
C GLU A 21 9.02 -17.21 2.05
N ASN A 22 7.88 -17.41 2.72
CA ASN A 22 7.18 -18.70 2.79
C ASN A 22 6.10 -18.85 1.70
N GLY A 23 5.92 -17.84 0.85
CA GLY A 23 4.89 -17.82 -0.19
C GLY A 23 3.48 -17.50 0.33
N GLU A 24 3.36 -16.97 1.55
CA GLU A 24 2.07 -16.57 2.13
C GLU A 24 1.70 -15.16 1.66
N PRO A 25 0.44 -14.94 1.25
CA PRO A 25 0.01 -13.64 0.74
C PRO A 25 -0.09 -12.58 1.85
N ARG A 26 0.20 -11.34 1.50
CA ARG A 26 0.24 -10.17 2.38
C ARG A 26 -0.47 -8.99 1.75
N TRP A 27 -1.15 -8.22 2.60
CA TRP A 27 -1.84 -7.00 2.25
C TRP A 27 -1.23 -5.84 3.02
N LEU A 28 -0.83 -4.81 2.28
CA LEU A 28 -0.37 -3.55 2.84
C LEU A 28 -1.21 -2.41 2.29
N PHE A 29 -1.45 -1.43 3.15
CA PHE A 29 -2.23 -0.26 2.78
C PHE A 29 -1.34 0.98 2.88
N ALA A 30 -0.99 1.58 1.75
CA ALA A 30 -0.29 2.85 1.74
C ALA A 30 -1.33 3.98 1.67
N GLN A 31 -1.49 4.69 2.79
CA GLN A 31 -2.29 5.90 2.94
C GLN A 31 -1.80 6.67 4.15
N ASP A 32 -1.73 8.00 4.07
CA ASP A 32 -1.55 8.83 5.26
C ASP A 32 -2.91 9.31 5.79
N PRO A 33 -3.34 8.85 6.99
CA PRO A 33 -4.58 9.32 7.58
C PRO A 33 -4.50 10.80 8.02
N GLU A 34 -3.30 11.35 8.17
CA GLU A 34 -3.07 12.74 8.59
C GLU A 34 -2.83 13.69 7.41
N ASN A 35 -2.40 13.18 6.26
CA ASN A 35 -2.15 13.95 5.04
C ASN A 35 -2.73 13.27 3.80
N ASN A 36 -3.90 13.70 3.35
CA ASN A 36 -4.52 13.10 2.16
C ASN A 36 -4.05 13.71 0.83
N ASP A 37 -2.96 14.50 0.80
CA ASP A 37 -2.44 15.08 -0.44
C ASP A 37 -2.10 13.97 -1.46
N PRO A 38 -2.81 13.88 -2.59
CA PRO A 38 -2.55 12.84 -3.59
C PRO A 38 -1.17 13.02 -4.25
N LEU A 39 -0.56 14.21 -4.17
CA LEU A 39 0.75 14.48 -4.76
C LEU A 39 1.92 14.21 -3.82
N ASP A 40 1.67 13.78 -2.57
CA ASP A 40 2.75 13.44 -1.65
C ASP A 40 3.59 12.26 -2.20
N PRO A 41 4.90 12.46 -2.46
CA PRO A 41 5.76 11.41 -2.99
C PRO A 41 6.04 10.30 -1.97
N GLU A 42 5.83 10.55 -0.68
CA GLU A 42 6.09 9.58 0.39
C GLU A 42 4.81 9.34 1.20
N ILE A 43 4.31 8.10 1.17
CA ILE A 43 3.12 7.72 1.91
C ILE A 43 3.46 6.67 2.96
N PRO A 44 3.04 6.82 4.22
CA PRO A 44 3.21 5.79 5.22
C PRO A 44 2.45 4.52 4.83
N ILE A 45 3.08 3.39 5.09
CA ILE A 45 2.46 2.08 4.94
C ILE A 45 1.87 1.69 6.29
N LEU A 46 0.60 1.33 6.28
CA LEU A 46 -0.18 0.93 7.43
C LEU A 46 -0.39 -0.59 7.40
N GLN A 47 -0.14 -1.23 8.54
CA GLN A 47 -0.53 -2.60 8.81
C GLN A 47 -1.74 -2.60 9.75
N PHE A 48 -2.88 -3.04 9.25
CA PHE A 48 -4.12 -3.11 10.02
C PHE A 48 -4.22 -4.41 10.82
N ARG A 49 -4.76 -4.32 12.03
CA ARG A 49 -5.11 -5.42 12.94
C ARG A 49 -6.58 -5.32 13.35
N GLY A 50 -7.14 -6.42 13.87
CA GLY A 50 -8.48 -6.44 14.45
C GLY A 50 -9.63 -6.62 13.44
N PHE A 51 -9.36 -6.74 12.14
CA PHE A 51 -10.41 -7.04 11.17
C PHE A 51 -10.63 -8.55 11.00
N CYS A 52 -11.83 -9.01 11.28
CA CYS A 52 -12.24 -10.39 11.13
C CYS A 52 -13.68 -10.45 10.57
N ALA A 53 -13.83 -10.97 9.36
CA ALA A 53 -15.11 -10.96 8.66
C ALA A 53 -16.20 -11.86 9.31
N VAL A 54 -15.79 -12.80 10.16
CA VAL A 54 -16.66 -13.89 10.68
C VAL A 54 -16.65 -14.02 12.20
N CYS A 55 -15.89 -13.20 12.92
CA CYS A 55 -15.85 -13.22 14.38
C CYS A 55 -16.36 -11.92 14.98
N GLU A 56 -16.46 -11.90 16.32
CA GLU A 56 -16.96 -10.73 17.03
C GLU A 56 -16.13 -9.49 16.66
N PRO A 57 -16.78 -8.33 16.45
CA PRO A 57 -16.07 -7.11 16.11
C PRO A 57 -15.02 -6.78 17.17
N ALA A 58 -13.77 -6.67 16.74
CA ALA A 58 -12.71 -6.06 17.51
C ALA A 58 -12.52 -4.61 17.02
N GLU A 59 -11.92 -3.78 17.86
CA GLU A 59 -11.49 -2.46 17.43
C GLU A 59 -10.45 -2.61 16.30
N VAL A 60 -10.68 -1.91 15.20
CA VAL A 60 -9.72 -1.87 14.09
C VAL A 60 -8.62 -0.91 14.51
N ASP A 61 -7.39 -1.42 14.53
CA ASP A 61 -6.21 -0.65 14.86
C ASP A 61 -5.20 -0.76 13.71
N PHE A 62 -4.28 0.19 13.62
CA PHE A 62 -3.23 0.17 12.62
C PHE A 62 -1.90 0.67 13.17
N GLU A 63 -0.83 0.11 12.64
CA GLU A 63 0.52 0.54 12.93
C GLU A 63 1.19 1.03 11.64
N ARG A 64 1.92 2.14 11.74
CA ARG A 64 2.82 2.61 10.67
C ARG A 64 4.03 1.70 10.65
N VAL A 65 4.22 0.96 9.55
CA VAL A 65 5.28 -0.07 9.42
C VAL A 65 6.39 0.33 8.46
N GLY A 66 6.27 1.49 7.81
CA GLY A 66 7.28 2.03 6.91
C GLY A 66 6.70 3.05 5.95
N THR A 67 7.35 3.21 4.81
CA THR A 67 7.05 4.21 3.81
C THR A 67 7.09 3.64 2.40
N LEU A 68 6.16 4.12 1.57
CA LEU A 68 6.16 3.96 0.13
C LEU A 68 6.61 5.29 -0.49
N GLY A 69 7.81 5.30 -1.05
CA GLY A 69 8.23 6.35 -1.99
C GLY A 69 7.69 6.03 -3.38
N ARG A 70 7.22 7.04 -4.12
CA ARG A 70 6.76 6.88 -5.50
C ARG A 70 7.17 8.03 -6.41
N GLY A 71 7.33 7.71 -7.69
CA GLY A 71 7.43 8.68 -8.76
C GLY A 71 6.77 8.16 -10.03
N PHE A 72 6.24 9.07 -10.84
CA PHE A 72 5.63 8.76 -12.12
C PHE A 72 6.40 9.47 -13.23
N ASP A 73 6.96 8.70 -14.16
CA ASP A 73 7.64 9.25 -15.34
C ASP A 73 6.63 9.59 -16.45
N SER A 74 5.49 8.88 -16.47
CA SER A 74 4.38 9.10 -17.40
C SER A 74 3.05 8.61 -16.80
N GLU A 75 1.97 8.75 -17.56
CA GLU A 75 0.66 8.18 -17.17
C GLU A 75 0.65 6.65 -17.08
N THR A 76 1.64 5.97 -17.67
CA THR A 76 1.68 4.51 -17.77
C THR A 76 2.91 3.88 -17.13
N SER A 77 3.85 4.68 -16.62
CA SER A 77 5.11 4.20 -16.05
C SER A 77 5.58 5.04 -14.88
N GLY A 78 6.30 4.40 -13.96
CA GLY A 78 6.96 5.05 -12.84
C GLY A 78 7.73 4.05 -12.00
N PHE A 79 8.04 4.43 -10.78
CA PHE A 79 8.77 3.58 -9.84
C PHE A 79 8.21 3.67 -8.42
N TRP A 80 8.45 2.62 -7.65
CA TRP A 80 8.19 2.57 -6.22
C TRP A 80 9.47 2.26 -5.46
N ILE A 81 9.61 2.91 -4.31
CA ILE A 81 10.61 2.62 -3.29
C ILE A 81 9.85 2.08 -2.09
N LEU A 82 10.04 0.80 -1.81
CA LEU A 82 9.38 0.08 -0.74
C LEU A 82 10.36 -0.07 0.41
N ASP A 83 10.06 0.56 1.54
CA ASP A 83 10.82 0.43 2.79
C ASP A 83 9.85 0.22 3.96
N TYR A 84 9.72 -1.02 4.43
CA TYR A 84 8.86 -1.34 5.58
C TYR A 84 9.26 -2.63 6.29
N SER A 85 8.86 -2.72 7.56
CA SER A 85 9.04 -3.89 8.41
C SER A 85 7.72 -4.36 9.00
N PHE A 86 7.30 -5.59 8.68
CA PHE A 86 6.09 -6.17 9.23
C PHE A 86 6.30 -6.74 10.61
N ASP A 87 5.31 -6.51 11.46
CA ASP A 87 5.20 -7.22 12.72
C ASP A 87 4.66 -8.64 12.53
N ALA A 88 5.10 -9.54 13.42
CA ALA A 88 4.75 -10.95 13.37
C ALA A 88 3.26 -11.23 13.68
N PRO A 89 2.70 -12.37 13.22
CA PRO A 89 3.30 -13.34 12.30
C PRO A 89 2.71 -13.29 10.88
N PRO A 90 3.53 -13.53 9.85
CA PRO A 90 5.01 -13.55 9.86
C PRO A 90 5.63 -12.14 9.75
N SER A 91 6.74 -11.91 10.47
CA SER A 91 7.54 -10.68 10.41
C SER A 91 8.56 -10.72 9.26
N GLY A 92 8.97 -9.55 8.79
CA GLY A 92 9.96 -9.43 7.72
C GLY A 92 10.22 -7.99 7.34
N THR A 93 11.39 -7.70 6.75
CA THR A 93 11.74 -6.36 6.27
C THR A 93 11.87 -6.38 4.76
N VAL A 94 11.38 -5.34 4.10
CA VAL A 94 11.49 -5.14 2.66
C VAL A 94 12.12 -3.79 2.41
N GLU A 95 13.23 -3.81 1.66
CA GLU A 95 13.90 -2.62 1.14
C GLU A 95 14.19 -2.88 -0.34
N ARG A 96 13.37 -2.34 -1.25
CA ARG A 96 13.56 -2.52 -2.70
C ARG A 96 13.04 -1.35 -3.51
N THR A 97 13.53 -1.25 -4.74
CA THR A 97 12.99 -0.35 -5.77
C THR A 97 12.46 -1.16 -6.94
N ASP A 98 11.23 -0.88 -7.34
CA ASP A 98 10.54 -1.56 -8.43
C ASP A 98 10.13 -0.56 -9.52
N GLU A 99 10.36 -0.92 -10.78
CA GLU A 99 9.74 -0.25 -11.93
C GLU A 99 8.30 -0.74 -12.08
N VAL A 100 7.37 0.18 -12.31
CA VAL A 100 5.95 -0.14 -12.42
C VAL A 100 5.36 0.34 -13.74
N ILE A 101 4.45 -0.48 -14.26
CA ILE A 101 3.67 -0.18 -15.45
C ILE A 101 2.18 -0.27 -15.13
N ARG A 102 1.40 0.61 -15.75
CA ARG A 102 -0.06 0.59 -15.61
C ARG A 102 -0.63 -0.61 -16.39
N LEU A 103 -1.37 -1.47 -15.68
CA LEU A 103 -1.97 -2.68 -16.27
C LEU A 103 -3.46 -2.51 -16.65
N THR A 104 -4.12 -1.48 -16.12
CA THR A 104 -5.55 -1.24 -16.32
C THR A 104 -5.82 0.17 -16.83
N ASP A 105 -6.90 0.35 -17.57
CA ASP A 105 -7.38 1.69 -17.94
C ASP A 105 -7.94 2.43 -16.72
N PRO A 106 -7.89 3.78 -16.71
CA PRO A 106 -8.52 4.57 -15.66
C PRO A 106 -10.03 4.33 -15.67
N ILE A 107 -10.61 4.20 -14.47
CA ILE A 107 -12.07 4.19 -14.29
C ILE A 107 -12.49 5.64 -14.10
N GLU A 108 -13.30 6.17 -15.01
CA GLU A 108 -13.87 7.50 -14.86
C GLU A 108 -14.92 7.51 -13.75
N CYS A 109 -14.90 8.55 -12.91
CA CYS A 109 -15.94 8.78 -11.91
C CYS A 109 -17.16 9.43 -12.59
N GLU A 110 -18.35 8.86 -12.41
CA GLU A 110 -19.64 9.48 -12.81
C GLU A 110 -20.17 10.47 -11.76
#